data_AF-A0A9D9AMK2-F1
#
_entry.id   AF-A0A9D9AMK2-F1
#
_cell.length_a   1.000
_cell.length_b   1.000
_cell.length_c   1.000
_cell.angle_alpha   90.00
_cell.angle_beta   90.00
_cell.angle_gamma   90.00
#
_symmetry.space_group_name_H-M   'P 1'
#
loop_
_entity.id
_entity.type
_entity.pdbx_description
1 polymer ?
#
loop_
_entity_poly.entity_id
_entity_poly.type
_entity_poly.pdbx_seq_one_letter_code
_entity_poly.pdbx_strand_id
1 'polypeptide(L)'
;MTSRVGSIREAYAVLGLEPGAGFKAAKTAFRDAAKRLHPDITTPSPDTLSELADIVAAIRLIEANRPACLEIEISAADARKGVSRALKLGDKPVIVRIPAGTENGAQLAAVGEDNVMVTISIRETAERWDALIGENDDEALSNFVDEFSRPSPMSRFARWIRNSQSVA
;
A
#
# COMPACT_ATOMS: atom_id res chain seq x y z
N MET A 1 8.51 1.37 -42.15
CA MET A 1 9.71 1.21 -41.31
C MET A 1 9.29 0.48 -40.05
N THR A 2 9.49 -0.83 -40.01
CA THR A 2 9.24 -1.67 -38.83
C THR A 2 10.39 -1.43 -37.85
N SER A 3 10.12 -0.78 -36.70
CA SER A 3 11.12 -0.64 -35.64
C SER A 3 11.56 -2.02 -35.15
N ARG A 4 12.86 -2.18 -34.87
CA ARG A 4 13.47 -3.48 -34.57
C ARG A 4 13.43 -3.89 -33.10
N VAL A 5 12.86 -3.04 -32.23
CA VAL A 5 12.89 -3.24 -30.78
C VAL A 5 11.83 -4.24 -30.36
N GLY A 6 12.24 -5.49 -30.07
CA GLY A 6 11.35 -6.59 -29.72
C GLY A 6 11.27 -6.88 -28.22
N SER A 7 12.23 -6.41 -27.42
CA SER A 7 12.28 -6.66 -25.99
C SER A 7 12.70 -5.44 -25.16
N ILE A 8 12.36 -5.44 -23.86
CA ILE A 8 12.76 -4.38 -22.92
C ILE A 8 14.28 -4.28 -22.83
N ARG A 9 14.99 -5.42 -22.86
CA ARG A 9 16.45 -5.45 -22.84
C ARG A 9 17.04 -4.72 -24.05
N GLU A 10 16.51 -5.01 -25.24
CA GLU A 10 16.90 -4.31 -26.47
C GLU A 10 16.53 -2.82 -26.42
N ALA A 11 15.39 -2.46 -25.84
CA ALA A 11 15.00 -1.06 -25.68
C ALA A 11 16.01 -0.26 -24.84
N TYR A 12 16.50 -0.83 -23.74
CA TYR A 12 17.58 -0.21 -22.96
C TYR A 12 18.88 -0.13 -23.77
N ALA A 13 19.23 -1.18 -24.52
CA ALA A 13 20.43 -1.20 -25.35
C ALA A 13 20.39 -0.14 -26.48
N VAL A 14 19.24 0.07 -27.13
CA VAL A 14 19.05 1.12 -28.15
C VAL A 14 19.27 2.52 -27.56
N LEU A 15 18.92 2.73 -26.29
CA LEU A 15 19.18 3.98 -25.58
C LEU A 15 20.61 4.06 -25.01
N GLY A 16 21.46 3.04 -25.21
CA GLY A 16 22.81 2.97 -24.67
C GLY A 16 22.86 2.78 -23.15
N LEU A 17 21.86 2.09 -22.58
CA LEU A 17 21.70 1.88 -21.14
C LEU A 17 21.80 0.40 -20.78
N GLU A 18 22.24 0.13 -19.56
CA GLU A 18 22.18 -1.21 -18.97
C GLU A 18 20.72 -1.66 -18.76
N PRO A 19 20.42 -2.96 -18.89
CA PRO A 19 19.08 -3.50 -18.62
C PRO A 19 18.66 -3.16 -17.19
N GLY A 20 17.51 -2.50 -17.03
CA GLY A 20 17.02 -2.10 -15.72
C GLY A 20 17.60 -0.79 -15.18
N ALA A 21 18.29 0.03 -15.98
CA ALA A 21 18.74 1.39 -15.61
C ALA A 21 17.61 2.33 -15.15
N GLY A 22 16.36 1.90 -15.30
CA GLY A 22 15.19 2.58 -14.79
C GLY A 22 14.66 3.66 -15.72
N PHE A 23 13.44 4.09 -15.44
CA PHE A 23 12.70 5.00 -16.32
C PHE A 23 13.34 6.39 -16.46
N LYS A 24 13.90 6.91 -15.35
CA LYS A 24 14.52 8.24 -15.31
C LYS A 24 15.76 8.32 -16.21
N ALA A 25 16.58 7.26 -16.21
CA ALA A 25 17.74 7.15 -17.09
C ALA A 25 17.30 7.08 -18.55
N ALA A 26 16.30 6.23 -18.86
CA ALA A 26 15.74 6.10 -20.21
C ALA A 26 15.24 7.44 -20.77
N LYS A 27 14.49 8.24 -19.98
CA LYS A 27 14.05 9.58 -20.42
C LYS A 27 15.19 10.56 -20.62
N THR A 28 16.30 10.40 -19.91
CA THR A 28 17.46 11.28 -20.07
C THR A 28 18.18 10.94 -21.37
N ALA A 29 18.51 9.67 -21.57
CA ALA A 29 19.09 9.17 -22.82
C ALA A 29 18.23 9.50 -24.05
N PHE A 30 16.90 9.33 -23.95
CA PHE A 30 15.97 9.72 -25.01
C PHE A 30 16.06 11.21 -25.35
N ARG A 31 16.08 12.11 -24.36
CA ARG A 31 16.18 13.55 -24.58
C ARG A 31 17.51 13.93 -25.23
N ASP A 32 18.60 13.29 -24.81
CA ASP A 32 19.92 13.56 -25.35
C ASP A 32 20.05 13.07 -26.80
N ALA A 33 19.50 11.89 -27.09
CA ALA A 33 19.43 11.39 -28.46
C ALA A 33 18.52 12.23 -29.36
N ALA A 34 17.36 12.67 -28.87
CA ALA A 34 16.44 13.52 -29.62
C ALA A 34 17.07 14.88 -29.97
N LYS A 35 17.86 15.46 -29.07
CA LYS A 35 18.63 16.68 -29.37
C LYS A 35 19.69 16.44 -30.46
N ARG A 36 20.38 15.29 -30.41
CA ARG A 36 21.40 14.92 -31.41
C ARG A 36 20.79 14.67 -32.80
N LEU A 37 19.65 14.00 -32.86
CA LEU A 37 18.99 13.56 -34.11
C LEU A 37 17.91 14.53 -34.61
N HIS A 38 17.77 15.70 -34.00
CA HIS A 38 16.76 16.68 -34.40
C HIS A 38 16.97 17.11 -35.86
N PRO A 39 15.90 17.23 -36.69
CA PRO A 39 16.03 17.61 -38.10
C PRO A 39 16.66 18.99 -38.33
N ASP A 40 16.53 19.92 -37.36
CA ASP A 40 17.17 21.23 -37.45
C ASP A 40 18.68 21.21 -37.19
N ILE A 41 19.20 20.12 -36.60
CA ILE A 41 20.63 19.98 -36.23
C ILE A 41 21.31 18.97 -37.14
N THR A 42 20.63 17.86 -37.44
CA THR A 42 21.15 16.76 -38.24
C THR A 42 20.31 16.62 -39.51
N THR A 43 20.97 16.59 -40.66
CA THR A 43 20.28 16.42 -41.95
C THR A 43 19.49 15.10 -41.98
N PRO A 44 18.20 15.13 -42.33
CA PRO A 44 17.38 13.92 -42.36
C PRO A 44 17.85 12.98 -43.47
N SER A 45 18.27 11.79 -43.08
CA SER A 45 18.60 10.67 -43.96
C SER A 45 17.74 9.45 -43.60
N PRO A 46 17.59 8.45 -44.48
CA PRO A 46 16.88 7.21 -44.16
C PRO A 46 17.40 6.54 -42.88
N ASP A 47 18.72 6.59 -42.66
CA ASP A 47 19.37 6.00 -41.50
C ASP A 47 19.06 6.80 -40.22
N THR A 48 19.15 8.13 -40.28
CA THR A 48 18.81 9.02 -39.15
C THR A 48 17.35 8.84 -38.73
N LEU A 49 16.44 8.69 -39.70
CA LEU A 49 15.02 8.45 -39.45
C LEU A 49 14.78 7.07 -38.84
N SER A 50 15.53 6.05 -39.29
CA SER A 50 15.46 4.71 -38.71
C SER A 50 15.96 4.69 -37.26
N GLU A 51 17.08 5.34 -36.96
CA GLU A 51 17.62 5.47 -35.59
C GLU A 51 16.61 6.17 -34.68
N LEU A 52 16.03 7.28 -35.13
CA LEU A 52 15.01 8.01 -34.38
C LEU A 52 13.76 7.13 -34.14
N ALA A 53 13.32 6.37 -35.14
CA ALA A 53 12.18 5.47 -35.01
C ALA A 53 12.43 4.36 -33.97
N ASP A 54 13.63 3.78 -33.95
CA ASP A 54 14.01 2.76 -32.96
C ASP A 54 14.08 3.35 -31.54
N ILE A 55 14.62 4.56 -31.38
CA ILE A 55 14.68 5.27 -30.10
C ILE A 55 13.29 5.61 -29.55
N VAL A 56 12.37 6.05 -30.43
CA VAL A 56 10.97 6.31 -30.07
C VAL A 56 10.25 5.00 -29.71
N ALA A 57 10.49 3.92 -30.44
CA ALA A 57 9.93 2.61 -30.13
C ALA A 57 10.45 2.11 -28.76
N ALA A 58 11.74 2.27 -28.49
CA ALA A 58 12.37 1.88 -27.23
C ALA A 58 11.76 2.60 -26.03
N ILE A 59 11.63 3.93 -26.05
CA ILE A 59 11.07 4.66 -24.91
C ILE A 59 9.59 4.31 -24.68
N ARG A 60 8.81 4.09 -25.74
CA ARG A 60 7.42 3.65 -25.64
C ARG A 60 7.30 2.27 -25.00
N LEU A 61 8.17 1.33 -25.38
CA LEU A 61 8.19 0.01 -24.77
C LEU A 61 8.52 0.08 -23.28
N ILE A 62 9.50 0.91 -22.90
CA ILE A 62 9.87 1.13 -21.50
C ILE A 62 8.74 1.82 -20.73
N GLU A 63 8.02 2.78 -21.33
CA GLU A 63 6.85 3.43 -20.73
C GLU A 63 5.71 2.45 -20.47
N ALA A 64 5.40 1.60 -21.46
CA ALA A 64 4.35 0.60 -21.35
C ALA A 64 4.64 -0.46 -20.26
N ASN A 65 5.92 -0.75 -20.03
CA ASN A 65 6.37 -1.73 -19.03
C ASN A 65 6.80 -1.11 -17.69
N ARG A 66 6.44 0.15 -17.41
CA ARG A 66 6.73 0.76 -16.10
C ARG A 66 5.89 0.08 -15.01
N PRO A 67 6.45 -0.17 -13.81
CA PRO A 67 5.65 -0.65 -12.68
C PRO A 67 4.57 0.35 -12.28
N ALA A 68 3.36 -0.15 -12.07
CA ALA A 68 2.30 0.61 -11.45
C ALA A 68 2.66 0.80 -9.97
N CYS A 69 2.75 2.05 -9.53
CA CYS A 69 3.02 2.37 -8.13
C CYS A 69 1.70 2.67 -7.41
N LEU A 70 1.38 1.88 -6.39
CA LEU A 70 0.28 2.15 -5.46
C LEU A 70 0.85 2.63 -4.13
N GLU A 71 0.19 3.59 -3.51
CA GLU A 71 0.48 3.96 -2.13
C GLU A 71 -0.67 3.47 -1.26
N ILE A 72 -0.36 2.72 -0.20
CA ILE A 72 -1.36 2.22 0.73
C ILE A 72 -1.02 2.61 2.15
N GLU A 73 -2.07 2.94 2.89
CA GLU A 73 -1.97 3.27 4.30
C GLU A 73 -2.34 2.06 5.16
N ILE A 74 -1.49 1.72 6.13
CA ILE A 74 -1.73 0.67 7.11
C ILE A 74 -1.58 1.19 8.54
N SER A 75 -2.20 0.50 9.49
CA SER A 75 -2.01 0.82 10.90
C SER A 75 -0.62 0.39 11.38
N ALA A 76 -0.08 1.10 12.38
CA ALA A 76 1.15 0.69 13.05
C ALA A 76 1.05 -0.72 13.66
N ALA A 77 -0.13 -1.14 14.12
CA ALA A 77 -0.37 -2.49 14.63
C ALA A 77 -0.23 -3.56 13.53
N ASP A 78 -0.78 -3.29 12.34
CA ASP A 78 -0.67 -4.20 11.18
C ASP A 78 0.77 -4.27 10.67
N ALA A 79 1.49 -3.14 10.64
CA ALA A 79 2.90 -3.11 10.26
C ALA A 79 3.76 -3.98 11.20
N ARG A 80 3.51 -3.91 12.51
CA ARG A 80 4.21 -4.73 13.53
C ARG A 80 3.92 -6.22 13.39
N LYS A 81 2.66 -6.59 13.16
CA LYS A 81 2.23 -8.01 13.09
C LYS A 81 2.46 -8.64 11.71
N GLY A 82 2.52 -7.83 10.66
CA GLY A 82 2.45 -8.26 9.28
C GLY A 82 1.01 -8.61 8.87
N VAL A 83 0.68 -8.36 7.61
CA VAL A 83 -0.65 -8.62 7.07
C VAL A 83 -0.59 -8.87 5.56
N SER A 84 -1.50 -9.69 5.03
CA SER A 84 -1.73 -9.77 3.58
C SER A 84 -2.96 -8.94 3.24
N ARG A 85 -2.85 -8.03 2.27
CA ARG A 85 -3.95 -7.14 1.88
C ARG A 85 -4.31 -7.34 0.41
N ALA A 86 -5.61 -7.49 0.15
CA ALA A 86 -6.15 -7.42 -1.20
C ALA A 86 -6.42 -5.94 -1.55
N LEU A 87 -5.85 -5.49 -2.65
CA LEU A 87 -5.97 -4.18 -3.25
C LEU A 87 -6.67 -4.30 -4.60
N LYS A 88 -7.13 -3.17 -5.15
CA LYS A 88 -7.64 -3.10 -6.52
C LYS A 88 -6.78 -2.14 -7.32
N LEU A 89 -6.30 -2.59 -8.47
CA LEU A 89 -5.67 -1.75 -9.49
C LEU A 89 -6.64 -1.68 -10.68
N GLY A 90 -7.43 -0.61 -10.75
CA GLY A 90 -8.59 -0.57 -11.64
C GLY A 90 -9.60 -1.67 -11.28
N ASP A 91 -9.95 -2.52 -12.25
CA ASP A 91 -10.84 -3.66 -12.06
C ASP A 91 -10.12 -4.95 -11.63
N LYS A 92 -8.78 -4.94 -11.57
CA LYS A 92 -7.97 -6.12 -11.26
C LYS A 92 -7.68 -6.21 -9.74
N PRO A 93 -8.03 -7.31 -9.05
CA PRO A 93 -7.62 -7.52 -7.67
C PRO A 93 -6.12 -7.90 -7.62
N VAL A 94 -5.40 -7.30 -6.68
CA VAL A 94 -3.96 -7.48 -6.50
C VAL A 94 -3.69 -7.75 -5.02
N ILE A 95 -2.87 -8.76 -4.71
CA ILE A 95 -2.56 -9.10 -3.30
C ILE A 95 -1.16 -8.61 -2.98
N VAL A 96 -0.98 -7.99 -1.81
CA VAL A 96 0.33 -7.61 -1.29
C VAL A 96 0.55 -8.29 0.05
N ARG A 97 1.73 -8.90 0.22
CA ARG A 97 2.17 -9.45 1.50
C ARG A 97 3.06 -8.43 2.19
N ILE A 98 2.62 -7.97 3.36
CA ILE A 98 3.32 -6.99 4.20
C ILE A 98 3.95 -7.76 5.37
N PRO A 99 5.28 -7.94 5.39
CA PRO A 99 5.95 -8.63 6.49
C PRO A 99 5.80 -7.90 7.83
N ALA A 100 5.91 -8.65 8.93
CA ALA A 100 6.01 -8.08 10.27
C ALA A 100 7.24 -7.17 10.37
N GLY A 101 7.08 -6.00 11.00
CA GLY A 101 8.14 -5.00 11.13
C GLY A 101 8.39 -4.17 9.87
N THR A 102 7.46 -4.16 8.92
CA THR A 102 7.58 -3.28 7.73
C THR A 102 7.66 -1.82 8.16
N GLU A 103 8.60 -1.07 7.57
CA GLU A 103 8.83 0.34 7.87
C GLU A 103 8.01 1.28 6.97
N ASN A 104 7.87 2.53 7.39
CA ASN A 104 7.23 3.56 6.60
C ASN A 104 8.05 3.88 5.35
N GLY A 105 7.41 3.96 4.19
CA GLY A 105 8.05 4.13 2.90
C GLY A 105 8.58 2.83 2.26
N ALA A 106 8.41 1.67 2.91
CA ALA A 106 8.82 0.39 2.34
C ALA A 106 8.11 0.12 0.99
N GLN A 107 8.85 -0.38 0.01
CA GLN A 107 8.34 -0.74 -1.31
C GLN A 107 8.25 -2.26 -1.44
N LEU A 108 7.04 -2.76 -1.69
CA LEU A 108 6.73 -4.18 -1.75
C LEU A 108 6.13 -4.53 -3.11
N ALA A 109 6.60 -5.62 -3.71
CA ALA A 109 5.99 -6.15 -4.92
C ALA A 109 4.64 -6.79 -4.60
N ALA A 110 3.70 -6.61 -5.51
CA ALA A 110 2.47 -7.37 -5.49
C ALA A 110 2.71 -8.85 -5.81
N VAL A 111 1.97 -9.73 -5.15
CA VAL A 111 2.04 -11.17 -5.36
C VAL A 111 1.39 -11.52 -6.70
N GLY A 112 2.17 -12.20 -7.56
CA GLY A 112 1.71 -12.65 -8.87
C GLY A 112 1.66 -11.56 -9.95
N GLU A 113 2.07 -10.33 -9.60
CA GLU A 113 2.09 -9.19 -10.52
C GLU A 113 3.49 -8.58 -10.57
N ASP A 114 4.28 -8.98 -11.56
CA ASP A 114 5.69 -8.59 -11.69
C ASP A 114 5.90 -7.07 -11.91
N ASN A 115 4.84 -6.36 -12.30
CA ASN A 115 4.87 -4.96 -12.66
C ASN A 115 4.00 -4.07 -11.76
N VAL A 116 3.76 -4.47 -10.51
CA VAL A 116 3.04 -3.65 -9.52
C VAL A 116 3.87 -3.53 -8.25
N MET A 117 4.18 -2.28 -7.89
CA MET A 117 4.93 -1.92 -6.70
C MET A 117 4.04 -1.15 -5.74
N VAL A 118 4.13 -1.45 -4.45
CA VAL A 118 3.30 -0.84 -3.42
C VAL A 118 4.17 -0.18 -2.37
N THR A 119 4.01 1.13 -2.21
CA THR A 119 4.66 1.91 -1.15
C THR A 119 3.76 1.92 0.09
N ILE A 120 4.32 1.54 1.23
CA ILE A 120 3.62 1.48 2.50
C ILE A 120 3.73 2.83 3.23
N SER A 121 2.59 3.39 3.62
CA SER A 121 2.49 4.50 4.55
C SER A 121 1.92 4.01 5.87
N ILE A 122 2.59 4.27 6.99
CA ILE A 122 2.16 3.82 8.31
C ILE A 122 1.50 4.98 9.06
N ARG A 123 0.23 4.81 9.43
CA ARG A 123 -0.47 5.71 10.34
C ARG A 123 -0.41 5.16 11.76
N GLU A 124 0.02 6.01 12.70
CA GLU A 124 -0.21 5.74 14.11
C GLU A 124 -1.71 5.86 14.35
N THR A 125 -2.35 4.73 14.64
CA THR A 125 -3.72 4.79 15.12
C THR A 125 -3.62 5.34 16.52
N ALA A 126 -3.88 6.64 16.69
CA ALA A 126 -4.22 7.18 17.99
C ALA A 126 -5.46 6.40 18.42
N GLU A 127 -5.26 5.35 19.21
CA GLU A 127 -6.33 4.61 19.82
C GLU A 127 -7.07 5.64 20.68
N ARG A 128 -8.17 6.16 20.13
CA ARG A 128 -8.99 7.15 20.80
C ARG A 128 -9.83 6.44 21.85
N TRP A 129 -9.15 5.89 22.86
CA TRP A 129 -9.74 5.43 24.10
C TRP A 129 -10.39 6.61 24.85
N ASP A 130 -9.87 7.83 24.64
CA ASP A 130 -10.39 9.05 25.25
C ASP A 130 -11.83 9.40 24.84
N ALA A 131 -12.35 8.91 23.71
CA ALA A 131 -13.73 9.21 23.30
C ALA A 131 -14.77 8.21 23.82
N LEU A 132 -14.34 7.11 24.46
CA LEU A 132 -15.24 6.10 25.02
C LEU A 132 -15.43 6.24 26.53
N ILE A 133 -14.55 6.98 27.20
CA ILE A 133 -14.70 7.35 28.61
C ILE A 133 -15.41 8.70 28.66
N GLY A 134 -16.73 8.66 28.60
CA GLY A 134 -17.57 9.84 28.80
C GLY A 134 -17.37 10.40 30.20
N GLU A 135 -17.43 11.73 30.31
CA GLU A 135 -17.05 12.58 31.44
C GLU A 135 -17.94 12.44 32.72
N ASN A 136 -18.47 11.26 33.06
CA ASN A 136 -19.23 11.02 34.32
C ASN A 136 -19.21 9.54 34.77
N ASP A 137 -18.04 8.91 34.78
CA ASP A 137 -17.90 7.50 35.19
C ASP A 137 -18.15 7.29 36.69
N ASP A 138 -17.94 8.27 37.56
CA ASP A 138 -18.09 8.07 39.01
C ASP A 138 -19.54 7.81 39.45
N GLU A 139 -20.51 8.52 38.87
CA GLU A 139 -21.93 8.32 39.20
C GLU A 139 -22.50 7.04 38.57
N ALA A 140 -22.08 6.73 37.34
CA ALA A 140 -22.45 5.48 36.67
C ALA A 140 -21.85 4.25 37.36
N LEU A 141 -20.58 4.33 37.78
CA LEU A 141 -19.89 3.28 38.51
C LEU A 141 -20.47 3.12 39.92
N SER A 142 -20.75 4.21 40.63
CA SER A 142 -21.41 4.19 41.94
C SER A 142 -22.79 3.54 41.87
N ASN A 143 -23.61 3.92 40.87
CA ASN A 143 -24.93 3.33 40.66
C ASN A 143 -24.84 1.84 40.28
N PHE A 144 -23.88 1.44 39.45
CA PHE A 144 -23.64 0.04 39.13
C PHE A 144 -23.21 -0.77 40.35
N VAL A 145 -22.27 -0.26 41.15
CA VAL A 145 -21.80 -0.92 42.37
C VAL A 145 -22.93 -1.06 43.39
N ASP A 146 -23.77 -0.04 43.55
CA ASP A 146 -24.93 -0.11 44.44
C ASP A 146 -25.97 -1.12 43.93
N GLU A 147 -26.31 -1.10 42.64
CA GLU A 147 -27.24 -2.05 42.02
C GLU A 147 -26.72 -3.49 42.09
N PHE A 148 -25.43 -3.70 41.85
CA PHE A 148 -24.79 -5.02 41.88
C PHE A 148 -24.62 -5.55 43.31
N SER A 149 -24.44 -4.66 44.29
CA SER A 149 -24.29 -5.03 45.70
C SER A 149 -25.63 -5.23 46.41
N ARG A 150 -26.75 -4.80 45.82
CA ARG A 150 -28.09 -5.05 46.37
C ARG A 150 -28.35 -6.57 46.42
N PRO A 151 -28.70 -7.13 47.59
CA PRO A 151 -29.06 -8.54 47.67
C PRO A 151 -30.26 -8.81 46.77
N SER A 152 -30.10 -9.70 45.80
CA SER A 152 -31.16 -10.05 44.86
C SER A 152 -32.46 -10.44 45.60
N PRO A 153 -33.64 -10.26 45.00
CA PRO A 153 -34.91 -10.69 45.60
C PRO A 153 -34.87 -12.15 46.08
N MET A 154 -34.21 -13.04 45.33
CA MET A 154 -33.93 -14.43 45.70
C MET A 154 -33.05 -14.54 46.97
N SER A 155 -31.97 -13.77 47.08
CA SER A 155 -31.12 -13.75 48.28
C SER A 155 -31.85 -13.22 49.51
N ARG A 156 -32.75 -12.23 49.34
CA ARG A 156 -33.61 -11.73 50.42
C ARG A 156 -34.65 -12.78 50.84
N PHE A 157 -35.25 -13.47 49.88
CA PHE A 157 -36.23 -14.53 50.12
C PHE A 157 -35.59 -15.73 50.83
N ALA A 158 -34.42 -16.16 50.39
CA ALA A 158 -33.65 -17.23 51.03
C ALA A 158 -33.24 -16.87 52.47
N ARG A 159 -32.88 -15.60 52.72
CA ARG A 159 -32.58 -15.12 54.07
C ARG A 159 -33.82 -15.08 54.96
N TRP A 160 -34.98 -14.71 54.42
CA TRP A 160 -36.25 -14.72 55.15
C TRP A 160 -36.69 -16.13 55.54
N ILE A 161 -36.60 -17.11 54.62
CA ILE A 161 -36.88 -18.54 54.91
C ILE A 161 -35.96 -19.08 56.00
N ARG A 162 -34.66 -18.73 55.96
CA ARG A 162 -33.69 -19.18 56.96
C ARG A 162 -34.01 -18.61 58.35
N ASN A 163 -34.38 -17.34 58.43
CA ASN A 163 -34.74 -16.72 59.71
C ASN A 163 -36.05 -17.28 60.27
N SER A 164 -37.05 -17.62 59.44
CA SER A 164 -38.32 -18.18 59.93
C SER A 164 -38.18 -19.60 60.49
N GLN A 165 -37.21 -20.39 59.99
CA GLN A 165 -36.91 -21.72 60.53
C GLN A 165 -36.10 -21.69 61.83
N SER A 166 -35.43 -20.58 62.15
CA SER A 166 -34.63 -20.44 63.37
C SER A 166 -35.42 -20.07 64.63
N VAL A 167 -36.74 -19.89 64.52
CA VAL A 167 -37.65 -19.49 65.61
C VAL A 167 -38.59 -20.64 66.03
N ALA A 168 -38.33 -21.87 65.57
CA ALA A 168 -39.00 -23.10 66.00
C ALA A 168 -37.99 -24.02 66.71
#